data_AF-A0A952EB93-F1
#
_entry.id   AF-A0A952EB93-F1
#
_cell.length_a   1.000
_cell.length_b   1.000
_cell.length_c   1.000
_cell.angle_alpha   90.00
_cell.angle_beta   90.00
_cell.angle_gamma   90.00
#
_symmetry.space_group_name_H-M   'P 1'
#
loop_
_entity.id
_entity.type
_entity.pdbx_description
1 polymer ?
#
loop_
_entity_poly.entity_id
_entity_poly.type
_entity_poly.pdbx_seq_one_letter_code
_entity_poly.pdbx_strand_id
1 'polypeptide(L)'
;MSREFMVSAAMIIAIVAAVLTIVDRSLSLRKRFKIFRRRYAPRKKEWTPPAWVAALPGWFKNLGPPMSYLFLHEVTIIIAAGVVLNYLGLVLSVHLQSVLYLDMMGTAFAAFLLGPWWGAIVALLTNSVVNWLLYPGPDAELIIFPWSIVNMTGGYFWGLMARRANFVKYLRETSSSAIPHLWYLFTFGVMGACVMSVPGTFVQAALADQTKLVLNPDVVSSFGRLAEGWQATVRGQLEALFGVAWADSLGWATVNWLHNWLRYIPDKTMSVAIALIILKYGFPLFERELIHGGASGNRPSDNRITPLLLGLLYAPSFVTLLFAEIYMGHLYWPLWSAPWLFILSGYSSLRHAGPPEAVVREARHARARRYASALKPIERDPHERFCQRLVLATLIASVVFVLCFPILIENYYGVAFNFFCVVYGFLLAVHLVRMAIAQNLSMARPQSTPPVELADENDVQAEAVEVESTVPR
;
A
#
# COMPACT_ATOMS: atom_id res chain seq x y z
N MET A 1 28.85 5.60 -3.91
CA MET A 1 28.24 5.33 -5.23
C MET A 1 27.66 6.65 -5.72
N SER A 2 28.07 7.18 -6.88
CA SER A 2 27.64 8.53 -7.30
C SER A 2 26.14 8.56 -7.60
N ARG A 3 25.47 9.68 -7.27
CA ARG A 3 24.04 9.92 -7.53
C ARG A 3 23.67 9.67 -9.00
N GLU A 4 24.57 10.03 -9.91
CA GLU A 4 24.45 9.79 -11.35
C GLU A 4 24.38 8.30 -11.69
N PHE A 5 25.16 7.46 -11.00
CA PHE A 5 25.14 6.01 -11.22
C PHE A 5 23.80 5.38 -10.82
N MET A 6 23.21 5.80 -9.68
CA MET A 6 21.90 5.30 -9.24
C MET A 6 20.77 5.74 -10.18
N VAL A 7 20.79 7.00 -10.64
CA VAL A 7 19.81 7.53 -11.60
C VAL A 7 19.93 6.80 -12.95
N SER A 8 21.16 6.55 -13.42
CA SER A 8 21.43 5.79 -14.64
C SER A 8 20.91 4.36 -14.56
N ALA A 9 21.18 3.67 -13.44
CA ALA A 9 20.70 2.31 -13.22
C ALA A 9 19.17 2.25 -13.16
N ALA A 10 18.52 3.18 -12.45
CA ALA A 10 17.06 3.26 -12.38
C ALA A 10 16.42 3.51 -13.75
N MET A 11 17.03 4.35 -14.59
CA MET A 11 16.57 4.61 -15.95
C MET A 11 16.74 3.42 -16.89
N ILE A 12 17.87 2.71 -16.83
CA ILE A 12 18.07 1.48 -17.60
C ILE A 12 17.01 0.44 -17.22
N ILE A 13 16.74 0.29 -15.92
CA ILE A 13 15.68 -0.59 -15.43
C ILE A 13 14.30 -0.13 -15.93
N ALA A 14 14.01 1.18 -15.90
CA ALA A 14 12.74 1.73 -16.38
C ALA A 14 12.55 1.56 -17.90
N ILE A 15 13.60 1.77 -18.70
CA ILE A 15 13.58 1.58 -20.17
C ILE A 15 13.39 0.10 -20.49
N VAL A 16 14.14 -0.79 -19.84
CA VAL A 16 13.99 -2.24 -20.01
C VAL A 16 12.58 -2.68 -19.62
N ALA A 17 12.04 -2.18 -18.50
CA ALA A 17 10.68 -2.47 -18.08
C ALA A 17 9.63 -1.96 -19.08
N ALA A 18 9.81 -0.76 -19.64
CA ALA A 18 8.93 -0.19 -20.66
C ALA A 18 8.95 -1.02 -21.95
N VAL A 19 10.13 -1.39 -22.44
CA VAL A 19 10.30 -2.24 -23.63
C VAL A 19 9.67 -3.61 -23.41
N LEU A 20 9.93 -4.25 -22.27
CA LEU A 20 9.33 -5.55 -21.92
C LEU A 20 7.80 -5.47 -21.82
N THR A 21 7.27 -4.38 -21.28
CA THR A 21 5.81 -4.14 -21.19
C THR A 21 5.18 -3.98 -22.57
N ILE A 22 5.84 -3.28 -23.49
CA ILE A 22 5.39 -3.11 -24.88
C ILE A 22 5.43 -4.45 -25.63
N VAL A 23 6.52 -5.21 -25.47
CA VAL A 23 6.66 -6.55 -26.07
C VAL A 23 5.57 -7.49 -25.55
N ASP A 24 5.31 -7.52 -24.23
CA ASP A 24 4.25 -8.35 -23.66
C ASP A 24 2.85 -7.94 -24.16
N ARG A 25 2.54 -6.64 -24.16
CA ARG A 25 1.28 -6.11 -24.67
C ARG A 25 1.07 -6.45 -26.14
N SER A 26 2.09 -6.31 -26.98
CA SER A 26 2.02 -6.64 -28.42
C SER A 26 1.86 -8.13 -28.69
N LEU A 27 2.52 -8.99 -27.90
CA LEU A 27 2.36 -10.45 -27.97
C LEU A 27 0.96 -10.89 -27.50
N SER A 28 0.42 -10.25 -26.47
CA SER A 28 -0.94 -10.52 -25.98
C SER A 28 -2.01 -10.17 -27.03
N LEU A 29 -1.79 -9.09 -27.79
CA LEU A 29 -2.67 -8.67 -28.90
C LEU A 29 -2.60 -9.68 -30.06
N ARG A 30 -1.41 -10.14 -30.45
CA ARG A 30 -1.24 -11.19 -31.47
C ARG A 30 -1.93 -12.51 -31.09
N LYS A 31 -1.84 -12.93 -29.82
CA LYS A 31 -2.54 -14.13 -29.32
C LYS A 31 -4.07 -13.95 -29.33
N ARG A 32 -4.58 -12.76 -28.99
CA ARG A 32 -6.02 -12.45 -29.04
C ARG A 32 -6.59 -12.45 -30.48
N PHE A 33 -5.81 -11.98 -31.47
CA PHE A 33 -6.18 -12.09 -32.89
C PHE A 33 -6.22 -13.55 -33.39
N LYS A 34 -5.32 -14.43 -32.92
CA LYS A 34 -5.37 -15.88 -33.23
C LYS A 34 -6.57 -16.59 -32.59
N ILE A 35 -6.98 -16.18 -31.38
CA ILE A 35 -8.14 -16.78 -30.68
C ILE A 35 -9.47 -16.38 -31.33
N PHE A 36 -9.56 -15.19 -31.93
CA PHE A 36 -10.74 -14.77 -32.69
C PHE A 36 -11.02 -15.68 -33.90
N ARG A 37 -10.00 -16.38 -34.42
CA ARG A 37 -10.11 -17.31 -35.56
C ARG A 37 -10.54 -18.73 -35.18
N ARG A 38 -10.71 -19.03 -33.88
CA ARG A 38 -11.14 -20.35 -33.39
C ARG A 38 -12.22 -20.19 -32.32
N ARG A 39 -13.48 -20.07 -32.73
CA ARG A 39 -14.63 -20.34 -31.87
C ARG A 39 -15.64 -21.18 -32.63
N TYR A 40 -15.62 -22.48 -32.37
CA TYR A 40 -16.80 -23.32 -32.12
C TYR A 40 -16.31 -24.57 -31.39
N ALA A 41 -16.44 -24.56 -30.07
CA ALA A 41 -16.46 -25.76 -29.23
C ALA A 41 -16.96 -25.34 -27.83
N PRO A 42 -18.04 -25.92 -27.30
CA PRO A 42 -18.46 -25.71 -25.92
C PRO A 42 -17.50 -26.47 -25.00
N ARG A 43 -16.93 -25.78 -24.01
CA ARG A 43 -16.01 -26.38 -23.03
C ARG A 43 -16.56 -26.16 -21.62
N LYS A 44 -16.63 -27.25 -20.84
CA LYS A 44 -16.98 -27.25 -19.42
C LYS A 44 -16.21 -26.16 -18.66
N LYS A 45 -16.91 -25.41 -17.80
CA LYS A 45 -16.41 -24.26 -17.02
C LYS A 45 -15.46 -24.71 -15.90
N GLU A 46 -14.26 -25.15 -16.25
CA GLU A 46 -13.14 -25.06 -15.32
C GLU A 46 -12.56 -23.63 -15.35
N TRP A 47 -12.22 -23.11 -14.18
CA TRP A 47 -11.55 -21.81 -14.06
C TRP A 47 -10.25 -21.84 -14.86
N THR A 48 -10.25 -21.20 -16.02
CA THR A 48 -9.04 -20.97 -16.81
C THR A 48 -8.50 -19.61 -16.41
N PRO A 49 -7.25 -19.52 -15.91
CA PRO A 49 -6.66 -18.22 -15.61
C PRO A 49 -6.66 -17.37 -16.89
N PRO A 50 -6.85 -16.04 -16.77
CA PRO A 50 -6.84 -15.15 -17.92
C PRO A 50 -5.60 -15.39 -18.80
N ALA A 51 -5.74 -15.33 -20.13
CA ALA A 51 -4.67 -15.68 -21.08
C ALA A 51 -3.35 -14.90 -20.89
N TRP A 52 -3.38 -13.77 -20.18
CA TRP A 52 -2.20 -13.00 -19.81
C TRP A 52 -1.39 -13.62 -18.65
N VAL A 53 -2.03 -14.38 -17.74
CA VAL A 53 -1.34 -15.13 -16.67
C VAL A 53 -0.41 -16.19 -17.27
N ALA A 54 -0.78 -16.78 -18.40
CA ALA A 54 0.07 -17.69 -19.16
C ALA A 54 1.28 -17.00 -19.83
N ALA A 55 1.25 -15.67 -19.96
CA ALA A 55 2.31 -14.86 -20.56
C ALA A 55 3.33 -14.31 -19.54
N LEU A 56 3.07 -14.44 -18.22
CA LEU A 56 3.98 -13.95 -17.19
C LEU A 56 5.36 -14.66 -17.19
N PRO A 57 6.42 -13.99 -16.69
CA PRO A 57 7.75 -14.58 -16.51
C PRO A 57 7.71 -15.90 -15.72
N GLY A 58 8.64 -16.82 -16.01
CA GLY A 58 8.67 -18.17 -15.41
C GLY A 58 8.64 -18.19 -13.89
N TRP A 59 9.30 -17.25 -13.22
CA TRP A 59 9.29 -17.15 -11.76
C TRP A 59 7.91 -16.76 -11.19
N PHE A 60 7.10 -15.97 -11.91
CA PHE A 60 5.72 -15.65 -11.53
C PHE A 60 4.77 -16.83 -11.70
N LYS A 61 5.07 -17.77 -12.62
CA LYS A 61 4.27 -18.99 -12.83
C LYS A 61 4.41 -19.98 -11.68
N ASN A 62 5.60 -20.03 -11.06
CA ASN A 62 5.87 -20.88 -9.90
C ASN A 62 5.10 -20.45 -8.63
N LEU A 63 4.58 -19.22 -8.58
CA LEU A 63 3.74 -18.73 -7.48
C LEU A 63 2.29 -19.23 -7.53
N GLY A 64 1.89 -19.85 -8.65
CA GLY A 64 0.54 -20.33 -8.91
C GLY A 64 -0.39 -19.25 -9.47
N PRO A 65 -1.31 -19.60 -10.38
CA PRO A 65 -2.16 -18.65 -11.09
C PRO A 65 -3.06 -17.73 -10.22
N PRO A 66 -3.59 -18.12 -9.04
CA PRO A 66 -4.37 -17.19 -8.21
C PRO A 66 -3.49 -16.14 -7.52
N MET A 67 -2.25 -16.47 -7.18
CA MET A 67 -1.32 -15.55 -6.52
C MET A 67 -0.90 -14.44 -7.47
N SER A 68 -0.58 -14.79 -8.72
CA SER A 68 -0.23 -13.79 -9.73
C SER A 68 -1.41 -12.86 -10.03
N TYR A 69 -2.64 -13.39 -10.05
CA TYR A 69 -3.84 -12.59 -10.25
C TYR A 69 -4.11 -11.61 -9.10
N LEU A 70 -4.11 -12.09 -7.85
CA LEU A 70 -4.33 -11.23 -6.68
C LEU A 70 -3.20 -10.21 -6.51
N PHE A 71 -1.96 -10.60 -6.79
CA PHE A 71 -0.85 -9.67 -6.72
C PHE A 71 -1.06 -8.45 -7.64
N LEU A 72 -1.54 -8.67 -8.87
CA LEU A 72 -1.73 -7.62 -9.86
C LEU A 72 -3.05 -6.83 -9.67
N HIS A 73 -4.13 -7.50 -9.28
CA HIS A 73 -5.47 -6.88 -9.19
C HIS A 73 -5.90 -6.47 -7.78
N GLU A 74 -5.16 -6.85 -6.74
CA GLU A 74 -5.43 -6.47 -5.35
C GLU A 74 -4.20 -5.74 -4.78
N VAL A 75 -3.09 -6.45 -4.59
CA VAL A 75 -1.93 -5.95 -3.85
C VAL A 75 -1.30 -4.74 -4.54
N THR A 76 -1.00 -4.85 -5.84
CA THR A 76 -0.36 -3.77 -6.61
C THR A 76 -1.23 -2.53 -6.68
N ILE A 77 -2.55 -2.69 -6.80
CA ILE A 77 -3.51 -1.58 -6.85
C ILE A 77 -3.55 -0.85 -5.52
N ILE A 78 -3.61 -1.59 -4.41
CA ILE A 78 -3.65 -1.01 -3.07
C ILE A 78 -2.33 -0.29 -2.75
N ILE A 79 -1.18 -0.90 -3.09
CA ILE A 79 0.13 -0.27 -2.93
C ILE A 79 0.22 1.00 -3.79
N ALA A 80 -0.15 0.94 -5.06
CA ALA A 80 -0.12 2.09 -5.95
C ALA A 80 -1.02 3.23 -5.47
N ALA A 81 -2.25 2.91 -5.03
CA ALA A 81 -3.14 3.89 -4.42
C ALA A 81 -2.51 4.49 -3.16
N GLY A 82 -1.93 3.67 -2.28
CA GLY A 82 -1.21 4.14 -1.10
C GLY A 82 -0.06 5.09 -1.45
N VAL A 83 0.77 4.75 -2.45
CA VAL A 83 1.86 5.60 -2.91
C VAL A 83 1.36 6.94 -3.44
N VAL A 84 0.33 6.93 -4.29
CA VAL A 84 -0.28 8.15 -4.82
C VAL A 84 -0.88 9.01 -3.70
N LEU A 85 -1.53 8.41 -2.71
CA LEU A 85 -2.10 9.14 -1.59
C LEU A 85 -1.04 9.80 -0.71
N ASN A 86 0.06 9.11 -0.41
CA ASN A 86 1.18 9.72 0.33
C ASN A 86 1.83 10.85 -0.49
N TYR A 87 1.98 10.67 -1.80
CA TYR A 87 2.46 11.73 -2.69
C TYR A 87 1.54 12.96 -2.66
N LEU A 88 0.23 12.77 -2.82
CA LEU A 88 -0.75 13.87 -2.76
C LEU A 88 -0.75 14.56 -1.40
N GLY A 89 -0.63 13.80 -0.31
CA GLY A 89 -0.52 14.34 1.05
C GLY A 89 0.69 15.24 1.22
N LEU A 90 1.86 14.75 0.82
CA LEU A 90 3.10 15.49 0.96
C LEU A 90 3.16 16.72 0.04
N VAL A 91 2.66 16.60 -1.20
CA VAL A 91 2.50 17.76 -2.12
C VAL A 91 1.60 18.82 -1.50
N LEU A 92 0.46 18.42 -0.94
CA LEU A 92 -0.48 19.34 -0.30
C LEU A 92 0.16 20.02 0.94
N SER A 93 0.89 19.26 1.75
CA SER A 93 1.61 19.78 2.91
C SER A 93 2.64 20.84 2.50
N VAL A 94 3.47 20.54 1.51
CA VAL A 94 4.51 21.45 1.00
C VAL A 94 3.89 22.73 0.43
N HIS A 95 2.82 22.62 -0.36
CA HIS A 95 2.21 23.81 -0.98
C HIS A 95 1.41 24.67 0.00
N LEU A 96 0.78 24.08 1.01
CA LEU A 96 0.00 24.82 2.00
C LEU A 96 0.84 25.32 3.20
N GLN A 97 2.14 25.01 3.23
CA GLN A 97 3.01 25.23 4.39
C GLN A 97 2.36 24.74 5.70
N SER A 98 1.68 23.60 5.60
CA SER A 98 0.83 23.11 6.67
C SER A 98 1.66 22.41 7.76
N VAL A 99 1.19 22.50 9.00
CA VAL A 99 1.71 21.72 10.14
C VAL A 99 1.47 20.22 9.94
N LEU A 100 0.53 19.85 9.06
CA LEU A 100 0.20 18.48 8.70
C LEU A 100 1.08 18.03 7.52
N TYR A 101 1.83 16.94 7.69
CA TYR A 101 2.66 16.33 6.65
C TYR A 101 1.81 15.45 5.71
N LEU A 102 0.77 14.81 6.23
CA LEU A 102 -0.16 13.91 5.54
C LEU A 102 0.53 12.80 4.72
N ASP A 103 1.80 12.54 5.01
CA ASP A 103 2.72 11.64 4.30
C ASP A 103 2.42 10.16 4.55
N MET A 104 1.45 9.87 5.40
CA MET A 104 1.08 8.53 5.85
C MET A 104 -0.38 8.14 5.57
N MET A 105 -1.15 8.96 4.86
CA MET A 105 -2.54 8.65 4.48
C MET A 105 -2.66 7.32 3.73
N GLY A 106 -1.86 7.15 2.68
CA GLY A 106 -1.77 5.93 1.90
C GLY A 106 -1.15 4.76 2.64
N THR A 107 -0.25 5.02 3.58
CA THR A 107 0.29 4.00 4.50
C THR A 107 -0.82 3.42 5.37
N ALA A 108 -1.64 4.27 5.99
CA ALA A 108 -2.81 3.84 6.76
C ALA A 108 -3.80 3.05 5.90
N PHE A 109 -4.11 3.56 4.69
CA PHE A 109 -5.00 2.89 3.74
C PHE A 109 -4.52 1.47 3.40
N ALA A 110 -3.24 1.31 3.03
CA ALA A 110 -2.68 0.00 2.73
C ALA A 110 -2.62 -0.91 3.96
N ALA A 111 -2.30 -0.36 5.13
CA ALA A 111 -2.28 -1.10 6.39
C ALA A 111 -3.66 -1.65 6.77
N PHE A 112 -4.72 -0.85 6.58
CA PHE A 112 -6.09 -1.27 6.87
C PHE A 112 -6.55 -2.45 6.02
N LEU A 113 -6.19 -2.44 4.74
CA LEU A 113 -6.57 -3.48 3.79
C LEU A 113 -5.65 -4.70 3.89
N LEU A 114 -4.36 -4.49 3.61
CA LEU A 114 -3.39 -5.56 3.42
C LEU A 114 -2.70 -6.01 4.70
N GLY A 115 -2.75 -5.22 5.78
CA GLY A 115 -2.21 -5.58 7.08
C GLY A 115 -0.86 -4.95 7.43
N PRO A 116 -0.27 -5.34 8.57
CA PRO A 116 0.86 -4.65 9.18
C PRO A 116 2.12 -4.65 8.29
N TRP A 117 2.44 -5.80 7.69
CA TRP A 117 3.64 -5.96 6.88
C TRP A 117 3.57 -5.17 5.57
N TRP A 118 2.41 -5.19 4.90
CA TRP A 118 2.20 -4.41 3.68
C TRP A 118 2.11 -2.92 3.96
N GLY A 119 1.51 -2.52 5.09
CA GLY A 119 1.55 -1.13 5.56
C GLY A 119 2.99 -0.63 5.74
N ALA A 120 3.83 -1.42 6.40
CA ALA A 120 5.26 -1.09 6.55
C ALA A 120 6.02 -1.07 5.21
N ILE A 121 5.71 -1.97 4.28
CA ILE A 121 6.28 -1.94 2.92
C ILE A 121 5.90 -0.65 2.20
N VAL A 122 4.62 -0.26 2.23
CA VAL A 122 4.16 1.00 1.61
C VAL A 122 4.87 2.19 2.24
N ALA A 123 4.97 2.24 3.57
CA ALA A 123 5.70 3.29 4.27
C ALA A 123 7.17 3.42 3.81
N LEU A 124 7.86 2.30 3.67
CA LEU A 124 9.25 2.26 3.22
C LEU A 124 9.38 2.71 1.76
N LEU A 125 8.50 2.20 0.89
CA LEU A 125 8.47 2.55 -0.53
C LEU A 125 8.16 4.03 -0.73
N THR A 126 7.20 4.59 0.01
CA THR A 126 6.85 6.01 -0.14
C THR A 126 7.93 6.91 0.40
N ASN A 127 8.54 6.60 1.55
CA ASN A 127 9.69 7.38 1.98
C ASN A 127 10.83 7.34 0.96
N SER A 128 11.08 6.19 0.34
CA SER A 128 12.17 6.04 -0.64
C SER A 128 11.87 6.71 -1.98
N VAL A 129 10.64 6.61 -2.48
CA VAL A 129 10.26 7.07 -3.84
C VAL A 129 9.65 8.47 -3.79
N VAL A 130 8.66 8.70 -2.94
CA VAL A 130 7.91 9.96 -2.87
C VAL A 130 8.78 11.08 -2.30
N ASN A 131 9.49 10.85 -1.19
CA ASN A 131 10.34 11.91 -0.62
C ASN A 131 11.53 12.21 -1.53
N TRP A 132 12.07 11.21 -2.24
CA TRP A 132 13.12 11.44 -3.24
C TRP A 132 12.64 12.27 -4.45
N LEU A 133 11.40 12.04 -4.91
CA LEU A 133 10.78 12.85 -5.96
C LEU A 133 10.57 14.31 -5.55
N LEU A 134 10.13 14.54 -4.31
CA LEU A 134 9.73 15.88 -3.85
C LEU A 134 10.88 16.68 -3.23
N TYR A 135 11.92 16.01 -2.73
CA TYR A 135 13.12 16.64 -2.21
C TYR A 135 14.35 16.15 -2.98
N PRO A 136 14.62 16.65 -4.20
CA PRO A 136 15.81 16.28 -4.96
C PRO A 136 17.10 16.99 -4.49
N GLY A 137 17.09 17.69 -3.35
CA GLY A 137 18.24 18.46 -2.85
C GLY A 137 19.37 17.61 -2.27
N PRO A 138 20.56 18.18 -2.03
CA PRO A 138 21.67 17.49 -1.35
C PRO A 138 21.32 17.05 0.08
N ASP A 139 20.39 17.73 0.76
CA ASP A 139 19.94 17.39 2.12
C ASP A 139 18.80 16.34 2.15
N ALA A 140 18.38 15.84 0.99
CA ALA A 140 17.29 14.89 0.88
C ALA A 140 17.53 13.60 1.66
N GLU A 141 18.79 13.17 1.74
CA GLU A 141 19.20 11.96 2.44
C GLU A 141 18.85 12.03 3.94
N LEU A 142 18.90 13.22 4.55
CA LEU A 142 18.52 13.44 5.95
C LEU A 142 17.01 13.26 6.19
N ILE A 143 16.19 13.48 5.16
CA ILE A 143 14.72 13.41 5.22
C ILE A 143 14.21 12.01 4.82
N ILE A 144 14.87 11.35 3.88
CA ILE A 144 14.34 10.15 3.19
C ILE A 144 14.47 8.87 4.04
N PHE A 145 15.67 8.55 4.54
CA PHE A 145 15.95 7.21 5.08
C PHE A 145 15.63 7.04 6.58
N PRO A 146 16.00 7.98 7.47
CA PRO A 146 15.79 7.80 8.92
C PRO A 146 14.31 7.76 9.29
N TRP A 147 13.52 8.66 8.71
CA TRP A 147 12.08 8.78 8.96
C TRP A 147 11.26 7.59 8.44
N SER A 148 11.84 6.77 7.56
CA SER A 148 11.20 5.54 7.10
C SER A 148 10.86 4.58 8.23
N ILE A 149 11.65 4.54 9.32
CA ILE A 149 11.39 3.70 10.49
C ILE A 149 10.14 4.16 11.23
N VAL A 150 9.94 5.47 11.36
CA VAL A 150 8.73 6.05 11.97
C VAL A 150 7.49 5.65 11.17
N ASN A 151 7.57 5.81 9.85
CA ASN A 151 6.43 5.50 8.99
C ASN A 151 6.17 3.99 8.91
N MET A 152 7.21 3.15 8.91
CA MET A 152 7.10 1.70 9.00
C MET A 152 6.43 1.28 10.30
N THR A 153 6.80 1.92 11.42
CA THR A 153 6.19 1.70 12.74
C THR A 153 4.70 2.01 12.70
N GLY A 154 4.30 3.14 12.11
CA GLY A 154 2.89 3.50 11.95
C GLY A 154 2.12 2.54 11.05
N GLY A 155 2.69 2.16 9.89
CA GLY A 155 2.08 1.17 8.99
C GLY A 155 1.89 -0.19 9.65
N TYR A 156 2.87 -0.62 10.44
CA TYR A 156 2.79 -1.85 11.22
C TYR A 156 1.70 -1.76 12.31
N PHE A 157 1.74 -0.71 13.12
CA PHE A 157 0.78 -0.48 14.20
C PHE A 157 -0.67 -0.42 13.69
N TRP A 158 -0.93 0.39 12.67
CA TRP A 158 -2.27 0.51 12.08
C TRP A 158 -2.75 -0.78 11.46
N GLY A 159 -1.85 -1.55 10.83
CA GLY A 159 -2.21 -2.86 10.29
C GLY A 159 -2.61 -3.84 11.39
N LEU A 160 -1.88 -3.87 12.51
CA LEU A 160 -2.25 -4.68 13.68
C LEU A 160 -3.60 -4.24 14.28
N MET A 161 -3.83 -2.94 14.43
CA MET A 161 -5.11 -2.42 14.93
C MET A 161 -6.25 -2.76 13.98
N ALA A 162 -6.02 -2.65 12.68
CA ALA A 162 -7.01 -3.03 11.68
C ALA A 162 -7.36 -4.51 11.76
N ARG A 163 -6.45 -5.40 12.21
CA ARG A 163 -6.76 -6.84 12.40
C ARG A 163 -7.66 -7.13 13.60
N ARG A 164 -7.89 -6.17 14.52
CA ARG A 164 -8.73 -6.39 15.71
C ARG A 164 -10.21 -6.44 15.36
N ALA A 165 -10.97 -7.30 16.06
CA ALA A 165 -12.41 -7.46 15.87
C ALA A 165 -13.19 -6.14 16.02
N ASN A 166 -12.75 -5.26 16.93
CA ASN A 166 -13.38 -3.95 17.17
C ASN A 166 -13.37 -3.06 15.92
N PHE A 167 -12.31 -3.11 15.11
CA PHE A 167 -12.24 -2.31 13.89
C PHE A 167 -13.20 -2.84 12.82
N VAL A 168 -13.31 -4.16 12.68
CA VAL A 168 -14.29 -4.80 11.78
C VAL A 168 -15.72 -4.44 12.22
N LYS A 169 -16.00 -4.52 13.53
CA LYS A 169 -17.29 -4.14 14.10
C LYS A 169 -17.62 -2.68 13.81
N TYR A 170 -16.69 -1.77 14.07
CA TYR A 170 -16.82 -0.34 13.77
C TYR A 170 -17.16 -0.07 12.30
N LEU A 171 -16.54 -0.78 11.35
CA LEU A 171 -16.82 -0.60 9.94
C LEU A 171 -18.20 -1.14 9.49
N ARG A 172 -18.68 -2.21 10.14
CA ARG A 172 -20.02 -2.78 9.86
C ARG A 172 -21.13 -1.93 10.43
N GLU A 173 -20.90 -1.32 11.58
CA GLU A 173 -21.88 -0.46 12.24
C GLU A 173 -21.96 0.88 11.49
N THR A 174 -23.00 1.06 10.69
CA THR A 174 -23.46 2.38 10.23
C THR A 174 -24.14 3.12 11.40
N SER A 175 -23.41 3.32 12.48
CA SER A 175 -23.91 4.10 13.62
C SER A 175 -23.92 5.57 13.26
N SER A 176 -25.04 6.26 13.53
CA SER A 176 -25.14 7.72 13.48
C SER A 176 -24.47 8.41 14.67
N SER A 177 -23.94 7.65 15.63
CA SER A 177 -23.32 8.20 16.85
C SER A 177 -21.88 8.65 16.61
N ALA A 178 -21.50 9.78 17.23
CA ALA A 178 -20.13 10.30 17.18
C ALA A 178 -19.12 9.48 18.01
N ILE A 179 -19.58 8.71 19.01
CA ILE A 179 -18.70 8.03 19.97
C ILE A 179 -17.77 7.00 19.32
N PRO A 180 -18.24 6.08 18.44
CA PRO A 180 -17.36 5.13 17.75
C PRO A 180 -16.32 5.83 16.87
N HIS A 181 -16.67 6.96 16.24
CA HIS A 181 -15.73 7.76 15.47
C HIS A 181 -14.66 8.40 16.35
N LEU A 182 -15.03 8.96 17.51
CA LEU A 182 -14.07 9.50 18.48
C LEU A 182 -13.12 8.42 18.98
N TRP A 183 -13.65 7.22 19.29
CA TRP A 183 -12.83 6.10 19.71
C TRP A 183 -11.87 5.63 18.61
N TYR A 184 -12.33 5.60 17.35
CA TYR A 184 -11.48 5.32 16.21
C TYR A 184 -10.35 6.35 16.09
N LEU A 185 -10.66 7.64 16.14
CA LEU A 185 -9.65 8.71 16.02
C LEU A 185 -8.67 8.70 17.21
N PHE A 186 -9.14 8.40 18.41
CA PHE A 186 -8.28 8.23 19.58
C PHE A 186 -7.32 7.04 19.38
N THR A 187 -7.85 5.88 19.00
CA THR A 187 -7.05 4.64 18.93
C THR A 187 -6.11 4.59 17.73
N PHE A 188 -6.53 5.06 16.55
CA PHE A 188 -5.69 5.06 15.35
C PHE A 188 -4.89 6.36 15.20
N GLY A 189 -5.43 7.50 15.63
CA GLY A 189 -4.75 8.80 15.58
C GLY A 189 -3.85 9.04 16.80
N VAL A 190 -4.44 9.24 17.98
CA VAL A 190 -3.70 9.66 19.20
C VAL A 190 -2.74 8.58 19.69
N MET A 191 -3.19 7.32 19.82
CA MET A 191 -2.28 6.24 20.21
C MET A 191 -1.26 5.92 19.11
N GLY A 192 -1.67 6.04 17.83
CA GLY A 192 -0.74 5.89 16.70
C GLY A 192 0.38 6.91 16.75
N ALA A 193 0.06 8.18 17.03
CA ALA A 193 1.03 9.25 17.24
C ALA A 193 1.99 8.95 18.40
N CYS A 194 1.48 8.41 19.51
CA CYS A 194 2.30 8.01 20.66
C CYS A 194 3.29 6.88 20.32
N VAL A 195 2.84 5.87 19.56
CA VAL A 195 3.70 4.76 19.14
C VAL A 195 4.77 5.22 18.14
N MET A 196 4.41 6.09 17.19
CA MET A 196 5.32 6.63 16.18
C MET A 196 6.31 7.66 16.75
N SER A 197 5.94 8.39 17.80
CA SER A 197 6.83 9.38 18.41
C SER A 197 8.03 8.76 19.11
N VAL A 198 7.96 7.50 19.55
CA VAL A 198 9.09 6.79 20.15
C VAL A 198 10.27 6.67 19.17
N PRO A 199 10.17 5.99 18.02
CA PRO A 199 11.25 5.98 17.03
C PRO A 199 11.54 7.39 16.48
N GLY A 200 10.53 8.27 16.41
CA GLY A 200 10.72 9.66 15.98
C GLY A 200 11.71 10.43 16.85
N THR A 201 11.63 10.29 18.17
CA THR A 201 12.57 10.91 19.11
C THR A 201 13.99 10.38 18.93
N PHE A 202 14.16 9.07 18.73
CA PHE A 202 15.48 8.50 18.50
C PHE A 202 16.06 8.90 17.13
N VAL A 203 15.22 9.02 16.10
CA VAL A 203 15.63 9.52 14.78
C VAL A 203 16.10 10.98 14.87
N GLN A 204 15.38 11.83 15.59
CA GLN A 204 15.80 13.22 15.83
C GLN A 204 17.12 13.29 16.59
N ALA A 205 17.27 12.47 17.64
CA ALA A 205 18.51 12.37 18.39
C ALA A 205 19.69 11.97 17.49
N ALA A 206 19.48 11.01 16.58
CA ALA A 206 20.50 10.52 15.66
C ALA A 206 20.88 11.51 14.56
N LEU A 207 19.95 12.39 14.17
CA LEU A 207 20.20 13.42 13.17
C LEU A 207 20.80 14.70 13.75
N ALA A 208 20.99 14.77 15.07
CA ALA A 208 21.32 16.00 15.80
C ALA A 208 20.37 17.17 15.42
N ASP A 209 19.18 16.85 14.92
CA ASP A 209 18.24 17.81 14.38
C ASP A 209 17.34 18.26 15.52
N GLN A 210 17.55 19.49 15.99
CA GLN A 210 16.56 20.17 16.80
C GLN A 210 15.43 20.58 15.87
N THR A 211 14.53 19.66 15.56
CA THR A 211 13.41 19.96 14.68
C THR A 211 12.60 21.10 15.27
N LYS A 212 12.82 22.31 14.77
CA LYS A 212 11.96 23.46 15.06
C LYS A 212 10.60 23.10 14.49
N LEU A 213 9.56 23.09 15.32
CA LEU A 213 8.21 23.09 14.77
C LEU A 213 8.12 24.29 13.84
N VAL A 214 7.77 24.06 12.57
CA VAL A 214 7.36 25.12 11.65
C VAL A 214 5.95 25.55 12.05
N LEU A 215 5.83 26.06 13.26
CA LEU A 215 4.67 26.81 13.73
C LEU A 215 5.02 28.29 13.65
N ASN A 216 4.00 29.14 13.71
CA ASN A 216 4.19 30.57 13.94
C ASN A 216 5.23 30.77 15.06
N PRO A 217 6.27 31.60 14.88
CA PRO A 217 7.33 31.81 15.87
C PRO A 217 6.82 32.13 17.28
N ASP A 218 5.64 32.71 17.41
CA ASP A 218 4.98 32.97 18.69
C ASP A 218 4.49 31.70 19.40
N VAL A 219 4.04 30.71 18.63
CA VAL A 219 3.62 29.41 19.14
C VAL A 219 4.84 28.56 19.47
N VAL A 220 5.88 28.60 18.64
CA VAL A 220 7.16 27.91 18.91
C VAL A 220 7.80 28.42 20.20
N SER A 221 7.83 29.74 20.42
CA SER A 221 8.40 30.33 21.64
C SER A 221 7.55 30.07 22.89
N SER A 222 6.23 29.96 22.75
CA SER A 222 5.33 29.59 23.85
C SER A 222 5.46 28.11 24.21
N PHE A 223 5.54 27.22 23.22
CA PHE A 223 5.82 25.80 23.43
C PHE A 223 7.23 25.57 23.97
N GLY A 224 8.24 26.32 23.49
CA GLY A 224 9.61 26.23 23.99
C GLY A 224 9.73 26.58 25.47
N ARG A 225 9.07 27.66 25.92
CA ARG A 225 9.04 28.03 27.35
C ARG A 225 8.32 26.99 28.20
N LEU A 226 7.22 26.41 27.69
CA LEU A 226 6.54 25.29 28.33
C LEU A 226 7.46 24.04 28.37
N ALA A 227 8.16 23.73 27.29
CA ALA A 227 9.09 22.62 27.18
C ALA A 227 10.19 22.70 28.24
N GLU A 228 10.82 23.88 28.35
CA GLU A 228 11.91 24.14 29.30
C GLU A 228 11.42 24.02 30.75
N GLY A 229 10.24 24.57 31.07
CA GLY A 229 9.64 24.44 32.41
C GLY A 229 9.30 23.00 32.77
N TRP A 230 8.78 22.24 31.81
CA TRP A 230 8.51 20.81 31.99
C TRP A 230 9.79 20.00 32.09
N GLN A 231 10.82 20.33 31.31
CA GLN A 231 12.12 19.67 31.37
C GLN A 231 12.78 19.85 32.72
N ALA A 232 12.78 21.07 33.27
CA ALA A 232 13.30 21.33 34.62
C ALA A 232 12.53 20.53 35.68
N THR A 233 11.21 20.44 35.57
CA THR A 233 10.35 19.71 36.53
C THR A 233 10.58 18.20 36.45
N VAL A 234 10.58 17.63 35.23
CA VAL A 234 10.82 16.20 34.98
C VAL A 234 12.23 15.81 35.39
N ARG A 235 13.23 16.65 35.09
CA ARG A 235 14.62 16.47 35.51
C ARG A 235 14.73 16.38 37.03
N GLY A 236 14.14 17.32 37.78
CA GLY A 236 14.20 17.29 39.25
C GLY A 236 13.61 16.01 39.85
N GLN A 237 12.53 15.49 39.27
CA GLN A 237 11.93 14.22 39.70
C GLN A 237 12.79 13.01 39.33
N LEU A 238 13.39 13.01 38.13
CA LEU A 238 14.29 11.94 37.69
C LEU A 238 15.62 11.95 38.44
N GLU A 239 16.16 13.11 38.79
CA GLU A 239 17.36 13.25 39.63
C GLU A 239 17.14 12.60 41.00
N ALA A 240 15.96 12.81 41.59
CA ALA A 240 15.59 12.20 42.87
C ALA A 240 15.46 10.66 42.81
N LEU A 241 15.11 10.09 41.65
CA LEU A 241 14.86 8.65 41.49
C LEU A 241 16.05 7.86 40.93
N PHE A 242 16.80 8.43 39.99
CA PHE A 242 17.82 7.73 39.19
C PHE A 242 19.21 8.37 39.26
N GLY A 243 19.36 9.48 39.97
CA GLY A 243 20.60 10.24 40.09
C GLY A 243 20.90 11.14 38.89
N VAL A 244 21.85 12.06 39.09
CA VAL A 244 22.16 13.16 38.16
C VAL A 244 22.58 12.66 36.77
N ALA A 245 23.36 11.58 36.70
CA ALA A 245 23.90 11.07 35.43
C ALA A 245 22.82 10.60 34.43
N TRP A 246 21.71 10.06 34.93
CA TRP A 246 20.61 9.56 34.09
C TRP A 246 19.49 10.57 33.90
N ALA A 247 19.35 11.51 34.82
CA ALA A 247 18.29 12.50 34.77
C ALA A 247 18.41 13.45 33.58
N ASP A 248 19.64 13.79 33.16
CA ASP A 248 19.87 14.62 31.99
C ASP A 248 19.41 13.95 30.68
N SER A 249 19.82 12.71 30.46
CA SER A 249 19.47 11.96 29.25
C SER A 249 17.99 11.55 29.21
N LEU A 250 17.45 11.07 30.33
CA LEU A 250 16.04 10.67 30.45
C LEU A 250 15.11 11.89 30.43
N GLY A 251 15.50 13.00 31.04
CA GLY A 251 14.74 14.26 31.02
C GLY A 251 14.62 14.80 29.60
N TRP A 252 15.73 14.87 28.87
CA TRP A 252 15.74 15.26 27.46
C TRP A 252 14.88 14.31 26.61
N ALA A 253 15.05 12.99 26.76
CA ALA A 253 14.30 12.00 25.97
C ALA A 253 12.80 12.08 26.22
N THR A 254 12.39 12.25 27.48
CA THR A 254 10.96 12.31 27.88
C THR A 254 10.29 13.56 27.33
N VAL A 255 10.93 14.72 27.44
CA VAL A 255 10.36 16.00 26.97
C VAL A 255 10.27 16.04 25.44
N ASN A 256 11.29 15.54 24.74
CA ASN A 256 11.25 15.47 23.28
C ASN A 256 10.25 14.43 22.78
N TRP A 257 10.13 13.29 23.46
CA TRP A 257 9.07 12.33 23.16
C TRP A 257 7.67 12.92 23.34
N LEU A 258 7.43 13.68 24.41
CA LEU A 258 6.15 14.36 24.62
C LEU A 258 5.88 15.40 23.52
N HIS A 259 6.89 16.19 23.13
CA HIS A 259 6.76 17.13 22.00
C HIS A 259 6.42 16.43 20.69
N ASN A 260 7.13 15.36 20.37
CA ASN A 260 6.89 14.59 19.16
C ASN A 260 5.50 13.95 19.17
N TRP A 261 5.08 13.42 20.31
CA TRP A 261 3.75 12.87 20.45
C TRP A 261 2.68 13.93 20.17
N LEU A 262 2.75 15.10 20.81
CA LEU A 262 1.81 16.19 20.58
C LEU A 262 1.83 16.69 19.14
N ARG A 263 3.02 16.81 18.54
CA ARG A 263 3.19 17.19 17.13
C ARG A 263 2.56 16.19 16.16
N TYR A 264 2.63 14.90 16.47
CA TYR A 264 2.13 13.85 15.59
C TYR A 264 0.62 13.67 15.67
N ILE A 265 -0.04 14.06 16.76
CA ILE A 265 -1.48 13.85 16.93
C ILE A 265 -2.30 14.42 15.77
N PRO A 266 -2.19 15.71 15.38
CA PRO A 266 -3.01 16.25 14.29
C PRO A 266 -2.78 15.53 12.97
N ASP A 267 -1.50 15.30 12.63
CA ASP A 267 -1.08 14.68 11.38
C ASP A 267 -1.56 13.23 11.25
N LYS A 268 -1.32 12.41 12.27
CA LYS A 268 -1.69 10.99 12.25
C LYS A 268 -3.19 10.81 12.34
N THR A 269 -3.90 11.66 13.08
CA THR A 269 -5.37 11.64 13.16
C THR A 269 -6.03 11.97 11.83
N MET A 270 -5.56 13.02 11.14
CA MET A 270 -6.05 13.37 9.81
C MET A 270 -5.71 12.28 8.79
N SER A 271 -4.50 11.71 8.88
CA SER A 271 -4.06 10.66 7.96
C SER A 271 -4.97 9.44 7.99
N VAL A 272 -5.32 8.95 9.19
CA VAL A 272 -6.20 7.78 9.35
C VAL A 272 -7.66 8.09 9.03
N ALA A 273 -8.11 9.33 9.23
CA ALA A 273 -9.46 9.75 8.86
C ALA A 273 -9.63 9.74 7.34
N ILE A 274 -8.70 10.35 6.60
CA ILE A 274 -8.72 10.41 5.14
C ILE A 274 -8.58 9.01 4.54
N ALA A 275 -7.68 8.18 5.07
CA ALA A 275 -7.53 6.80 4.67
C ALA A 275 -8.83 5.99 4.79
N LEU A 276 -9.58 6.19 5.89
CA LEU A 276 -10.86 5.52 6.13
C LEU A 276 -11.93 5.94 5.13
N ILE A 277 -12.00 7.24 4.81
CA ILE A 277 -12.94 7.78 3.82
C ILE A 277 -12.64 7.18 2.44
N ILE A 278 -11.37 7.17 2.02
CA ILE A 278 -10.97 6.63 0.72
C ILE A 278 -11.19 5.12 0.65
N LEU A 279 -10.95 4.40 1.74
CA LEU A 279 -11.28 2.99 1.85
C LEU A 279 -12.78 2.74 1.60
N LYS A 280 -13.64 3.45 2.33
CA LYS A 280 -15.09 3.21 2.34
C LYS A 280 -15.77 3.59 1.03
N TYR A 281 -15.37 4.72 0.44
CA TYR A 281 -16.01 5.25 -0.78
C TYR A 281 -15.23 4.96 -2.06
N GLY A 282 -13.90 4.86 -1.97
CA GLY A 282 -13.04 4.59 -3.12
C GLY A 282 -12.95 3.10 -3.47
N PHE A 283 -12.82 2.23 -2.46
CA PHE A 283 -12.51 0.81 -2.67
C PHE A 283 -13.42 -0.15 -1.87
N PRO A 284 -14.75 -0.06 -2.04
CA PRO A 284 -15.70 -0.82 -1.21
C PRO A 284 -15.61 -2.34 -1.40
N LEU A 285 -15.20 -2.81 -2.59
CA LEU A 285 -15.01 -4.24 -2.84
C LEU A 285 -13.81 -4.78 -2.05
N PHE A 286 -12.74 -4.00 -1.94
CA PHE A 286 -11.60 -4.35 -1.11
C PHE A 286 -11.95 -4.34 0.38
N GLU A 287 -12.74 -3.36 0.85
CA GLU A 287 -13.25 -3.38 2.22
C GLU A 287 -14.02 -4.69 2.52
N ARG A 288 -14.98 -5.04 1.67
CA ARG A 288 -15.78 -6.26 1.78
C ARG A 288 -14.93 -7.53 1.84
N GLU A 289 -13.96 -7.67 0.94
CA GLU A 289 -13.18 -8.90 0.80
C GLU A 289 -12.01 -9.00 1.79
N LEU A 290 -11.33 -7.88 2.07
CA LEU A 290 -10.10 -7.85 2.87
C LEU A 290 -10.31 -7.53 4.34
N ILE A 291 -11.43 -6.90 4.70
CA ILE A 291 -11.75 -6.56 6.10
C ILE A 291 -12.89 -7.45 6.59
N HIS A 292 -14.00 -7.52 5.85
CA HIS A 292 -15.17 -8.29 6.28
C HIS A 292 -15.08 -9.78 5.94
N GLY A 293 -14.07 -10.21 5.18
CA GLY A 293 -13.84 -11.61 4.84
C GLY A 293 -14.76 -12.16 3.73
N GLY A 294 -15.42 -11.28 2.98
CA GLY A 294 -16.33 -11.65 1.89
C GLY A 294 -17.48 -12.56 2.36
N ALA A 295 -17.87 -13.52 1.52
CA ALA A 295 -18.92 -14.49 1.85
C ALA A 295 -18.54 -15.49 2.96
N SER A 296 -17.24 -15.72 3.16
CA SER A 296 -16.75 -16.65 4.18
C SER A 296 -16.74 -16.07 5.59
N GLY A 297 -16.88 -14.75 5.76
CA GLY A 297 -16.74 -14.04 7.04
C GLY A 297 -15.31 -14.06 7.62
N ASN A 298 -14.45 -14.94 7.13
CA ASN A 298 -13.06 -15.08 7.56
C ASN A 298 -12.15 -14.15 6.79
N ARG A 299 -11.44 -13.29 7.53
CA ARG A 299 -10.50 -12.35 6.99
C ARG A 299 -9.26 -13.05 6.41
N PRO A 300 -8.65 -12.51 5.34
CA PRO A 300 -7.35 -12.95 4.86
C PRO A 300 -6.27 -12.89 5.95
N SER A 301 -5.53 -13.98 6.14
CA SER A 301 -4.38 -14.03 7.03
C SER A 301 -3.13 -13.43 6.39
N ASP A 302 -2.24 -12.92 7.23
CA ASP A 302 -0.92 -12.45 6.80
C ASP A 302 -0.06 -13.62 6.32
N ASN A 303 0.85 -13.35 5.36
CA ASN A 303 1.72 -14.36 4.78
C ASN A 303 3.10 -14.32 5.45
N ARG A 304 3.65 -15.49 5.78
CA ARG A 304 5.01 -15.63 6.32
C ARG A 304 6.10 -15.01 5.43
N ILE A 305 5.86 -14.90 4.12
CA ILE A 305 6.84 -14.31 3.18
C ILE A 305 6.87 -12.78 3.26
N THR A 306 5.78 -12.12 3.67
CA THR A 306 5.69 -10.65 3.65
C THR A 306 6.70 -9.96 4.58
N PRO A 307 6.97 -10.44 5.81
CA PRO A 307 8.07 -9.91 6.63
C PRO A 307 9.43 -9.98 5.92
N LEU A 308 9.72 -11.09 5.22
CA LEU A 308 10.98 -11.24 4.49
C LEU A 308 11.06 -10.30 3.29
N LEU A 309 9.96 -10.06 2.59
CA LEU A 309 9.89 -9.06 1.54
C LEU A 309 10.18 -7.65 2.08
N LEU A 310 9.64 -7.31 3.25
CA LEU A 310 9.97 -6.06 3.92
C LEU A 310 11.47 -5.97 4.23
N GLY A 311 12.06 -7.04 4.77
CA GLY A 311 13.51 -7.09 5.04
C GLY A 311 14.36 -6.93 3.79
N LEU A 312 13.98 -7.58 2.68
CA LEU A 312 14.66 -7.43 1.40
C LEU A 312 14.63 -5.98 0.90
N LEU A 313 13.48 -5.31 1.02
CA LEU A 313 13.32 -3.90 0.63
C LEU A 313 14.02 -2.95 1.59
N TYR A 314 14.13 -3.31 2.87
CA TYR A 314 14.79 -2.49 3.90
C TYR A 314 16.31 -2.60 3.89
N ALA A 315 16.87 -3.72 3.40
CA ALA A 315 18.32 -3.96 3.41
C ALA A 315 19.16 -2.82 2.81
N PRO A 316 18.81 -2.21 1.66
CA PRO A 316 19.56 -1.07 1.14
C PRO A 316 19.54 0.14 2.09
N SER A 317 18.37 0.48 2.64
CA SER A 317 18.23 1.58 3.60
C SER A 317 19.00 1.31 4.89
N PHE A 318 18.97 0.07 5.38
CA PHE A 318 19.72 -0.35 6.56
C PHE A 318 21.23 -0.17 6.39
N VAL A 319 21.80 -0.61 5.26
CA VAL A 319 23.21 -0.43 4.94
C VAL A 319 23.56 1.07 4.95
N THR A 320 22.75 1.89 4.28
CA THR A 320 22.95 3.34 4.27
C THR A 320 22.90 3.97 5.67
N LEU A 321 21.92 3.59 6.50
CA LEU A 321 21.76 4.10 7.87
C LEU A 321 22.91 3.70 8.80
N LEU A 322 23.51 2.52 8.57
CA LEU A 322 24.59 2.03 9.41
C LEU A 322 25.95 2.63 9.05
N PHE A 323 26.21 2.85 7.76
CA PHE A 323 27.54 3.23 7.28
C PHE A 323 27.70 4.72 6.91
N ALA A 324 26.62 5.46 6.66
CA ALA A 324 26.74 6.89 6.40
C ALA A 324 26.94 7.67 7.71
N GLU A 325 27.98 8.50 7.76
CA GLU A 325 28.37 9.26 8.96
C GLU A 325 27.25 10.19 9.48
N ILE A 326 26.45 10.73 8.55
CA ILE A 326 25.33 11.64 8.82
C ILE A 326 24.24 11.05 9.73
N TYR A 327 24.16 9.72 9.87
CA TYR A 327 23.15 9.06 10.71
C TYR A 327 23.71 8.52 12.02
N MET A 328 24.97 8.84 12.33
CA MET A 328 25.65 8.39 13.55
C MET A 328 25.49 6.87 13.77
N GLY A 329 25.65 6.09 12.70
CA GLY A 329 25.36 4.65 12.69
C GLY A 329 26.09 3.86 13.78
N HIS A 330 27.29 4.28 14.18
CA HIS A 330 28.04 3.66 15.27
C HIS A 330 27.36 3.80 16.65
N LEU A 331 26.63 4.89 16.88
CA LEU A 331 25.96 5.18 18.16
C LEU A 331 24.51 4.67 18.16
N TYR A 332 23.82 4.81 17.03
CA TYR A 332 22.40 4.47 16.88
C TYR A 332 22.14 3.17 16.10
N TRP A 333 23.14 2.28 15.96
CA TRP A 333 22.96 0.97 15.34
C TRP A 333 21.78 0.16 15.91
N PRO A 334 21.41 0.21 17.22
CA PRO A 334 20.27 -0.54 17.72
C PRO A 334 18.95 -0.04 17.13
N LEU A 335 18.81 1.27 16.93
CA LEU A 335 17.66 1.89 16.29
C LEU A 335 17.54 1.40 14.83
N TRP A 336 18.63 1.47 14.08
CA TRP A 336 18.67 1.04 12.68
C TRP A 336 18.51 -0.47 12.52
N SER A 337 18.89 -1.25 13.52
CA SER A 337 18.74 -2.72 13.51
C SER A 337 17.38 -3.20 14.01
N ALA A 338 16.60 -2.35 14.70
CA ALA A 338 15.32 -2.72 15.28
C ALA A 338 14.33 -3.34 14.27
N PRO A 339 14.18 -2.83 13.03
CA PRO A 339 13.30 -3.44 12.04
C PRO A 339 13.62 -4.92 11.75
N TRP A 340 14.89 -5.33 11.79
CA TRP A 340 15.28 -6.73 11.59
C TRP A 340 14.75 -7.64 12.70
N LEU A 341 14.79 -7.18 13.95
CA LEU A 341 14.21 -7.92 15.07
C LEU A 341 12.71 -8.14 14.88
N PHE A 342 11.99 -7.10 14.45
CA PHE A 342 10.56 -7.19 14.15
C PHE A 342 10.28 -8.12 12.96
N ILE A 343 11.07 -8.04 11.89
CA ILE A 343 10.94 -8.91 10.71
C ILE A 343 11.14 -10.38 11.08
N LEU A 344 12.20 -10.70 11.82
CA LEU A 344 12.52 -12.06 12.25
C LEU A 344 11.48 -12.61 13.22
N SER A 345 11.07 -11.80 14.20
CA SER A 345 9.99 -12.14 15.14
C SER A 345 8.67 -12.40 14.41
N GLY A 346 8.31 -11.53 13.46
CA GLY A 346 7.12 -11.67 12.64
C GLY A 346 7.13 -12.90 11.76
N TYR A 347 8.26 -13.19 11.11
CA TYR A 347 8.44 -14.41 10.33
C TYR A 347 8.28 -15.65 11.21
N SER A 348 8.93 -15.67 12.37
CA SER A 348 8.84 -16.79 13.31
C SER A 348 7.41 -16.97 13.83
N SER A 349 6.74 -15.91 14.25
CA SER A 349 5.36 -15.95 14.73
C SER A 349 4.40 -16.46 13.66
N LEU A 350 4.49 -15.96 12.42
CA LEU A 350 3.67 -16.44 11.30
C LEU A 350 4.01 -17.86 10.86
N ARG A 351 5.23 -18.34 11.10
CA ARG A 351 5.62 -19.72 10.83
C ARG A 351 5.01 -20.70 11.84
N HIS A 352 4.93 -20.33 13.11
CA HIS A 352 4.46 -21.22 14.18
C HIS A 352 2.95 -21.11 14.42
N ALA A 353 2.39 -19.91 14.35
CA ALA A 353 0.97 -19.64 14.64
C ALA A 353 0.12 -19.35 13.39
N GLY A 354 0.74 -19.34 12.21
CA GLY A 354 0.04 -19.04 10.96
C GLY A 354 -0.85 -20.20 10.48
N PRO A 355 -1.91 -19.90 9.71
CA PRO A 355 -2.80 -20.92 9.19
C PRO A 355 -2.09 -21.85 8.18
N PRO A 356 -2.55 -23.11 8.04
CA PRO A 356 -1.98 -24.05 7.08
C PRO A 356 -2.02 -23.51 5.65
N GLU A 357 -0.96 -23.78 4.89
CA GLU A 357 -0.76 -23.25 3.53
C GLU A 357 -1.88 -23.64 2.57
N ALA A 358 -2.48 -24.83 2.76
CA ALA A 358 -3.63 -25.29 1.99
C ALA A 358 -4.86 -24.37 2.15
N VAL A 359 -5.19 -23.99 3.39
CA VAL A 359 -6.33 -23.11 3.72
C VAL A 359 -6.11 -21.72 3.13
N VAL A 360 -4.89 -21.19 3.24
CA VAL A 360 -4.52 -19.90 2.66
C VAL A 360 -4.65 -19.92 1.13
N ARG A 361 -4.21 -20.99 0.49
CA ARG A 361 -4.29 -21.16 -0.97
C ARG A 361 -5.74 -21.21 -1.45
N GLU A 362 -6.59 -21.97 -0.77
CA GLU A 362 -8.01 -22.06 -1.10
C GLU A 362 -8.73 -20.71 -0.95
N ALA A 363 -8.49 -20.01 0.16
CA ALA A 363 -9.04 -18.68 0.40
C ALA A 363 -8.61 -17.67 -0.69
N ARG A 364 -7.37 -17.76 -1.16
CA ARG A 364 -6.87 -16.95 -2.29
C ARG A 364 -7.57 -17.29 -3.60
N HIS A 365 -7.76 -18.57 -3.91
CA HIS A 365 -8.52 -18.99 -5.11
C HIS A 365 -9.96 -18.50 -5.06
N ALA A 366 -10.64 -18.63 -3.93
CA ALA A 366 -12.01 -18.16 -3.76
C ALA A 366 -12.12 -16.65 -4.01
N ARG A 367 -11.20 -15.86 -3.45
CA ARG A 367 -11.16 -14.41 -3.63
C ARG A 367 -10.81 -13.99 -5.05
N ALA A 368 -9.82 -14.63 -5.67
CA ALA A 368 -9.46 -14.39 -7.07
C ALA A 368 -10.66 -14.63 -8.00
N ARG A 369 -11.46 -15.67 -7.74
CA ARG A 369 -12.70 -15.94 -8.46
C ARG A 369 -13.74 -14.83 -8.28
N ARG A 370 -13.91 -14.32 -7.05
CA ARG A 370 -14.86 -13.23 -6.75
C ARG A 370 -14.48 -11.91 -7.42
N TYR A 371 -13.22 -11.51 -7.37
CA TYR A 371 -12.76 -10.34 -8.11
C TYR A 371 -12.92 -10.52 -9.61
N ALA A 372 -12.56 -11.69 -10.14
CA ALA A 372 -12.76 -11.99 -11.54
C ALA A 372 -14.25 -11.91 -11.92
N SER A 373 -15.18 -12.42 -11.11
CA SER A 373 -16.62 -12.29 -11.40
C SER A 373 -17.13 -10.86 -11.30
N ALA A 374 -16.64 -10.07 -10.33
CA ALA A 374 -17.08 -8.70 -10.10
C ALA A 374 -16.55 -7.74 -11.17
N LEU A 375 -15.31 -7.91 -11.62
CA LEU A 375 -14.63 -6.99 -12.54
C LEU A 375 -14.77 -7.39 -14.02
N LYS A 376 -14.98 -8.67 -14.35
CA LYS A 376 -15.08 -9.16 -15.75
C LYS A 376 -16.22 -8.56 -16.58
N PRO A 377 -17.41 -8.24 -16.04
CA PRO A 377 -18.43 -7.53 -16.80
C PRO A 377 -17.98 -6.14 -17.26
N ILE A 378 -17.13 -5.50 -16.47
CA ILE A 378 -16.62 -4.14 -16.70
C ILE A 378 -15.49 -4.19 -17.74
N GLU A 379 -14.62 -5.20 -17.66
CA GLU A 379 -13.57 -5.47 -18.67
C GLU A 379 -14.07 -5.67 -20.11
N ARG A 380 -15.36 -5.97 -20.28
CA ARG A 380 -15.98 -6.19 -21.59
C ARG A 380 -16.61 -4.94 -22.20
N ASP A 381 -16.67 -3.84 -21.46
CA ASP A 381 -17.26 -2.59 -21.89
C ASP A 381 -16.47 -1.99 -23.08
N PRO A 382 -17.13 -1.59 -24.19
CA PRO A 382 -16.50 -0.89 -25.31
C PRO A 382 -15.68 0.33 -24.88
N HIS A 383 -16.15 1.09 -23.88
CA HIS A 383 -15.44 2.25 -23.34
C HIS A 383 -14.10 1.84 -22.70
N GLU A 384 -14.04 0.65 -22.10
CA GLU A 384 -12.79 0.16 -21.51
C GLU A 384 -11.74 -0.17 -22.58
N ARG A 385 -12.16 -0.75 -23.70
CA ARG A 385 -11.25 -1.05 -24.82
C ARG A 385 -10.67 0.21 -25.45
N PHE A 386 -11.47 1.28 -25.52
CA PHE A 386 -11.00 2.59 -25.97
C PHE A 386 -9.88 3.12 -25.06
N CYS A 387 -10.10 3.16 -23.75
CA CYS A 387 -9.08 3.59 -22.79
C CYS A 387 -7.81 2.73 -22.87
N GLN A 388 -7.93 1.39 -22.99
CA GLN A 388 -6.76 0.51 -23.11
C GLN A 388 -5.91 0.81 -24.36
N ARG A 389 -6.55 1.14 -25.50
CA ARG A 389 -5.85 1.52 -26.73
C ARG A 389 -5.19 2.89 -26.58
N LEU A 390 -5.87 3.84 -25.95
CA LEU A 390 -5.31 5.16 -25.68
C LEU A 390 -4.07 5.06 -24.79
N VAL A 391 -4.13 4.31 -23.68
CA VAL A 391 -2.98 4.05 -22.80
C VAL A 391 -1.81 3.45 -23.57
N LEU A 392 -2.06 2.46 -24.44
CA LEU A 392 -1.01 1.86 -25.26
C LEU A 392 -0.40 2.89 -26.25
N ALA A 393 -1.23 3.70 -26.89
CA ALA A 393 -0.77 4.75 -27.80
C ALA A 393 0.06 5.80 -27.05
N THR A 394 -0.36 6.21 -25.86
CA THR A 394 0.41 7.12 -24.99
C THR A 394 1.76 6.51 -24.62
N LEU A 395 1.80 5.24 -24.20
CA LEU A 395 3.07 4.57 -23.87
C LEU A 395 4.02 4.50 -25.06
N ILE A 396 3.51 4.15 -26.25
CA ILE A 396 4.32 4.13 -27.48
C ILE A 396 4.83 5.54 -27.80
N ALA A 397 3.96 6.55 -27.76
CA ALA A 397 4.33 7.94 -28.01
C ALA A 397 5.40 8.43 -27.02
N SER A 398 5.26 8.08 -25.73
CA SER A 398 6.22 8.44 -24.69
C SER A 398 7.58 7.79 -24.88
N VAL A 399 7.63 6.51 -25.30
CA VAL A 399 8.90 5.85 -25.63
C VAL A 399 9.55 6.47 -26.85
N VAL A 400 8.78 6.76 -27.91
CA VAL A 400 9.30 7.45 -29.10
C VAL A 400 9.85 8.84 -28.74
N PHE A 401 9.11 9.60 -27.93
CA PHE A 401 9.52 10.93 -27.47
C PHE A 401 10.84 10.87 -26.71
N VAL A 402 10.97 9.93 -25.77
CA VAL A 402 12.20 9.75 -24.98
C VAL A 402 13.35 9.27 -25.84
N LEU A 403 13.15 8.40 -26.83
CA LEU A 403 14.23 7.94 -27.72
C LEU A 403 14.76 9.05 -28.66
N CYS A 404 13.92 10.04 -29.00
CA CYS A 404 14.31 11.17 -29.86
C CYS A 404 15.01 12.31 -29.09
N PHE A 405 14.76 12.43 -27.78
CA PHE A 405 15.26 13.52 -26.93
C PHE A 405 16.77 13.53 -26.56
N PRO A 406 17.54 12.41 -26.54
CA PRO A 406 18.96 12.46 -26.17
C PRO A 406 19.80 13.25 -27.18
N ILE A 407 19.27 13.46 -28.38
CA ILE A 407 19.92 14.20 -29.46
C ILE A 407 19.80 15.71 -29.25
N LEU A 408 18.91 16.18 -28.37
CA LEU A 408 18.47 17.59 -28.33
C LEU A 408 18.78 18.34 -27.03
N ILE A 409 19.14 17.68 -25.92
CA ILE A 409 19.21 18.32 -24.59
C ILE A 409 20.43 17.84 -23.77
N GLU A 410 21.18 18.79 -23.18
CA GLU A 410 22.35 18.52 -22.32
C GLU A 410 22.00 17.82 -20.99
N ASN A 411 20.85 18.11 -20.38
CA ASN A 411 20.33 17.42 -19.19
C ASN A 411 19.18 16.44 -19.52
N TYR A 412 19.42 15.59 -20.52
CA TYR A 412 18.46 14.59 -20.98
C TYR A 412 17.91 13.71 -19.83
N TYR A 413 18.75 13.34 -18.87
CA TYR A 413 18.39 12.40 -17.80
C TYR A 413 17.29 12.95 -16.87
N GLY A 414 17.42 14.19 -16.40
CA GLY A 414 16.41 14.80 -15.54
C GLY A 414 15.08 15.01 -16.28
N VAL A 415 15.15 15.45 -17.54
CA VAL A 415 13.96 15.69 -18.37
C VAL A 415 13.23 14.38 -18.69
N ALA A 416 13.95 13.34 -19.09
CA ALA A 416 13.36 12.03 -19.40
C ALA A 416 12.72 11.39 -18.17
N PHE A 417 13.37 11.48 -17.01
CA PHE A 417 12.84 10.97 -15.74
C PHE A 417 11.54 11.69 -15.34
N ASN A 418 11.53 13.03 -15.35
CA ASN A 418 10.34 13.83 -15.03
C ASN A 418 9.20 13.54 -16.01
N PHE A 419 9.50 13.45 -17.31
CA PHE A 419 8.53 13.10 -18.33
C PHE A 419 7.89 11.73 -18.06
N PHE A 420 8.71 10.72 -17.77
CA PHE A 420 8.19 9.39 -17.42
C PHE A 420 7.35 9.42 -16.14
N CYS A 421 7.77 10.15 -15.11
CA CYS A 421 6.98 10.28 -13.89
C CYS A 421 5.61 10.90 -14.16
N VAL A 422 5.54 11.95 -14.99
CA VAL A 422 4.27 12.58 -15.38
C VAL A 422 3.40 11.62 -16.18
N VAL A 423 3.94 10.99 -17.22
CA VAL A 423 3.18 10.07 -18.08
C VAL A 423 2.71 8.86 -17.28
N TYR A 424 3.62 8.13 -16.65
CA TYR A 424 3.27 6.92 -15.91
C TYR A 424 2.42 7.24 -14.68
N GLY A 425 2.68 8.36 -13.99
CA GLY A 425 1.87 8.84 -12.88
C GLY A 425 0.43 9.14 -13.30
N PHE A 426 0.24 9.82 -14.44
CA PHE A 426 -1.08 10.08 -14.99
C PHE A 426 -1.80 8.77 -15.38
N LEU A 427 -1.11 7.88 -16.10
CA LEU A 427 -1.66 6.57 -16.49
C LEU A 427 -2.05 5.73 -15.27
N LEU A 428 -1.24 5.80 -14.20
CA LEU A 428 -1.52 5.14 -12.93
C LEU A 428 -2.77 5.72 -12.27
N ALA A 429 -2.88 7.05 -12.17
CA ALA A 429 -4.04 7.72 -11.61
C ALA A 429 -5.33 7.35 -12.35
N VAL A 430 -5.31 7.37 -13.69
CA VAL A 430 -6.45 6.93 -14.51
C VAL A 430 -6.79 5.47 -14.24
N HIS A 431 -5.78 4.59 -14.13
CA HIS A 431 -6.01 3.18 -13.81
C HIS A 431 -6.66 2.98 -12.43
N LEU A 432 -6.21 3.72 -11.42
CA LEU A 432 -6.76 3.65 -10.06
C LEU A 432 -8.20 4.18 -9.99
N VAL A 433 -8.48 5.33 -10.60
CA VAL A 433 -9.84 5.88 -10.71
C VAL A 433 -10.77 4.88 -11.40
N ARG A 434 -10.31 4.27 -12.50
CA ARG A 434 -11.08 3.23 -13.19
C ARG A 434 -11.39 2.05 -12.28
N MET A 435 -10.41 1.60 -11.49
CA MET A 435 -10.61 0.49 -10.57
C MET A 435 -11.60 0.87 -9.46
N ALA A 436 -11.50 2.08 -8.89
CA ALA A 436 -12.43 2.59 -7.90
C ALA A 436 -13.87 2.65 -8.44
N ILE A 437 -14.08 3.18 -9.64
CA ILE A 437 -15.40 3.19 -10.31
C ILE A 437 -15.89 1.76 -10.54
N ALA A 438 -15.01 0.87 -11.02
CA ALA A 438 -15.38 -0.50 -11.30
C ALA A 438 -15.86 -1.25 -10.04
N GLN A 439 -15.17 -1.04 -8.91
CA GLN A 439 -15.57 -1.60 -7.62
C GLN A 439 -16.91 -1.04 -7.15
N ASN A 440 -17.10 0.27 -7.22
CA ASN A 440 -18.37 0.91 -6.86
C ASN A 440 -19.54 0.39 -7.70
N LEU A 441 -19.38 0.32 -9.03
CA LEU A 441 -20.40 -0.25 -9.92
C LEU A 441 -20.68 -1.73 -9.64
N SER A 442 -19.65 -2.51 -9.29
CA SER A 442 -19.82 -3.93 -8.95
C SER A 442 -20.65 -4.14 -7.67
N MET A 443 -20.59 -3.19 -6.73
CA MET A 443 -21.36 -3.21 -5.49
C MET A 443 -22.79 -2.69 -5.68
N ALA A 444 -23.00 -1.76 -6.62
CA ALA A 444 -24.31 -1.20 -6.93
C ALA A 444 -25.20 -2.13 -7.79
N ARG A 445 -24.60 -3.05 -8.55
CA ARG A 445 -25.37 -4.04 -9.33
C ARG A 445 -26.06 -5.02 -8.38
N PRO A 446 -27.38 -5.24 -8.49
CA PRO A 446 -28.03 -6.35 -7.81
C PRO A 446 -27.28 -7.62 -8.19
N GLN A 447 -26.90 -8.43 -7.21
CA GLN A 447 -26.47 -9.80 -7.49
C GLN A 447 -27.68 -10.45 -8.17
N SER A 448 -27.69 -10.49 -9.50
CA SER A 448 -28.56 -11.40 -10.22
C SER A 448 -28.30 -12.76 -9.60
N THR A 449 -29.40 -13.39 -9.22
CA THR A 449 -29.52 -14.76 -8.72
C THR A 449 -28.37 -15.63 -9.25
N PRO A 450 -27.77 -16.51 -8.42
CA PRO A 450 -26.85 -17.51 -8.95
C PRO A 450 -27.51 -18.11 -10.18
N PRO A 451 -26.75 -18.36 -11.27
CA PRO A 451 -27.34 -18.97 -12.45
C PRO A 451 -28.08 -20.19 -11.94
N VAL A 452 -29.41 -20.16 -12.09
CA VAL A 452 -30.25 -21.34 -11.94
C VAL A 452 -29.45 -22.42 -12.62
N GLU A 453 -29.01 -23.42 -11.86
CA GLU A 453 -28.62 -24.69 -12.45
C GLU A 453 -29.74 -24.95 -13.44
N LEU A 454 -29.43 -24.86 -14.72
CA LEU A 454 -30.31 -25.34 -15.76
C LEU A 454 -30.47 -26.80 -15.37
N ALA A 455 -31.57 -27.08 -14.64
CA ALA A 455 -32.08 -28.42 -14.47
C ALA A 455 -32.02 -29.00 -15.87
N ASP A 456 -31.31 -30.12 -15.98
CA ASP A 456 -31.12 -30.81 -17.24
C ASP A 456 -32.47 -30.83 -17.97
N GLU A 457 -32.53 -30.15 -19.11
CA GLU A 457 -33.71 -30.13 -19.99
C GLU A 457 -34.05 -31.55 -20.52
N ASN A 458 -33.25 -32.54 -20.12
CA ASN A 458 -33.44 -33.96 -20.35
C ASN A 458 -34.29 -34.67 -19.28
N ASP A 459 -34.45 -34.12 -18.06
CA ASP A 459 -35.31 -34.75 -17.03
C ASP A 459 -36.80 -34.45 -17.24
N VAL A 460 -37.14 -33.36 -17.94
CA VAL A 460 -38.54 -33.01 -18.28
C VAL A 460 -39.06 -33.81 -19.48
N GLN A 461 -38.17 -34.41 -20.29
CA GLN A 461 -38.56 -35.28 -21.41
C GLN A 461 -38.64 -36.77 -21.03
N ALA A 462 -38.09 -37.18 -19.90
CA ALA A 462 -38.22 -38.56 -19.41
C ALA A 462 -39.58 -38.81 -18.74
N GLU A 463 -40.16 -37.84 -18.04
CA GLU A 463 -41.49 -37.97 -17.42
C GLU A 463 -42.67 -37.84 -18.40
N ALA A 464 -42.44 -37.27 -19.60
CA ALA A 464 -43.50 -37.10 -20.60
C ALA A 464 -43.72 -38.33 -21.52
N VAL A 465 -42.87 -39.36 -21.43
CA VAL A 465 -42.98 -40.58 -22.26
C VAL A 465 -43.59 -41.76 -21.49
N GLU A 466 -43.73 -41.68 -20.16
CA GLU A 466 -44.17 -42.82 -19.33
C GLU A 466 -45.67 -42.83 -18.96
N VAL A 467 -46.48 -41.87 -19.46
CA VAL A 467 -47.90 -41.74 -19.08
C VAL A 467 -48.90 -42.28 -20.14
N GLU A 468 -48.47 -42.68 -21.34
CA GLU A 468 -49.40 -43.08 -22.42
C GLU A 468 -49.48 -44.60 -22.70
N SER A 469 -49.25 -45.46 -21.70
CA SER A 469 -49.40 -46.92 -21.89
C SER A 469 -50.01 -47.69 -20.71
N THR A 470 -51.21 -47.31 -20.24
CA THR A 470 -52.08 -48.18 -19.43
C THR A 470 -53.58 -48.00 -19.78
N VAL A 471 -54.01 -48.55 -20.93
CA VAL A 471 -55.10 -49.54 -21.20
C VAL A 471 -56.23 -49.70 -20.11
N PRO A 472 -57.53 -50.09 -20.36
CA PRO A 472 -58.19 -50.67 -21.57
C PRO A 472 -59.63 -50.17 -21.93
N ARG A 473 -60.11 -50.75 -23.04
CA ARG A 473 -61.49 -50.94 -23.55
C ARG A 473 -62.60 -51.15 -22.53
#